data_AF-A0A1I2JXE1-F1
#
_entry.id   AF-A0A1I2JXE1-F1
#
_cell.length_a   1.000
_cell.length_b   1.000
_cell.length_c   1.000
_cell.angle_alpha   90.00
_cell.angle_beta   90.00
_cell.angle_gamma   90.00
#
_symmetry.space_group_name_H-M   'P 1'
#
loop_
_entity.id
_entity.type
_entity.pdbx_description
1 polymer ?
#
loop_
_entity_poly.entity_id
_entity_poly.type
_entity_poly.pdbx_seq_one_letter_code
_entity_poly.pdbx_strand_id
1 'polypeptide(L)'
;MTDIGQLDDTDIDLPIDEGEAGERRATELATRLRAVAAQDPDLAQDLVEGLIVALDRAMGGTIREHLDGPALGVADRVLQVPEQGR
;
A
#
# COMPACT_ATOMS: atom_id res chain seq x y z
N MET A 1 -31.89 4.04 -29.47
CA MET A 1 -31.94 4.75 -28.17
C MET A 1 -32.08 3.66 -27.14
N THR A 2 -30.96 3.24 -26.54
CA THR A 2 -30.92 2.12 -25.59
C THR A 2 -31.12 2.70 -24.21
N ASP A 3 -32.20 2.28 -23.55
CA ASP A 3 -32.54 2.61 -22.17
C ASP A 3 -31.49 1.95 -21.25
N ILE A 4 -30.49 2.71 -20.84
CA ILE A 4 -29.58 2.29 -19.78
C ILE A 4 -30.38 2.49 -18.50
N GLY A 5 -30.88 1.37 -17.99
CA GLY A 5 -31.66 1.29 -16.77
C GLY A 5 -31.06 2.18 -15.69
N GLN A 6 -31.90 3.13 -15.28
CA GLN A 6 -31.92 3.78 -13.98
C GLN A 6 -31.12 2.99 -12.94
N LEU A 7 -29.92 3.47 -12.65
CA LEU A 7 -29.26 3.16 -11.39
C LEU A 7 -30.07 3.93 -10.35
N ASP A 8 -31.06 3.27 -9.76
CA ASP A 8 -31.70 3.76 -8.55
C ASP A 8 -30.58 4.03 -7.52
N ASP A 9 -30.44 5.30 -7.16
CA ASP A 9 -29.44 5.87 -6.24
C ASP A 9 -29.77 5.50 -4.78
N THR A 10 -30.19 4.25 -4.59
CA THR A 10 -30.64 3.63 -3.35
C THR A 10 -29.91 2.30 -3.28
N ASP A 11 -29.17 2.05 -2.20
CA ASP A 11 -28.45 0.79 -1.87
C ASP A 11 -26.91 0.78 -1.99
N ILE A 12 -26.23 1.87 -1.60
CA ILE A 12 -24.92 1.70 -0.94
C ILE A 12 -24.97 2.34 0.45
N ASP A 13 -25.90 1.86 1.29
CA ASP A 13 -25.87 2.01 2.75
C ASP A 13 -25.18 0.78 3.38
N LEU A 14 -24.04 0.35 2.81
CA LEU A 14 -23.19 -0.63 3.47
C LEU A 14 -22.34 0.13 4.50
N PRO A 15 -22.39 -0.21 5.80
CA PRO A 15 -21.42 0.33 6.74
C PRO A 15 -20.05 -0.13 6.25
N ILE A 16 -19.28 0.81 5.68
CA ILE A 16 -17.91 0.54 5.26
C ILE A 16 -17.17 0.18 6.53
N ASP A 17 -16.92 -1.11 6.74
CA ASP A 17 -16.05 -1.58 7.79
C ASP A 17 -14.68 -0.91 7.56
N GLU A 18 -14.06 -0.41 8.62
CA GLU A 18 -12.74 0.22 8.55
C GLU A 18 -11.72 -0.73 7.91
N GLY A 19 -11.93 -2.05 8.08
CA GLY A 19 -11.17 -3.09 7.38
C GLY A 19 -11.36 -3.06 5.86
N GLU A 20 -12.59 -2.95 5.36
CA GLU A 20 -12.89 -2.93 3.92
C GLU A 20 -12.38 -1.62 3.27
N ALA A 21 -12.49 -0.49 3.97
CA ALA A 21 -11.88 0.77 3.53
C ALA A 21 -10.34 0.67 3.45
N GLY A 22 -9.71 0.00 4.42
CA GLY A 22 -8.28 -0.24 4.43
C GLY A 22 -7.83 -1.08 3.24
N GLU A 23 -8.53 -2.18 2.96
CA GLU A 23 -8.22 -3.10 1.86
C GLU A 23 -8.39 -2.43 0.49
N ARG A 24 -9.45 -1.62 0.33
CA ARG A 24 -9.68 -0.82 -0.89
C ARG A 24 -8.54 0.17 -1.11
N ARG A 25 -8.10 0.88 -0.07
CA ARG A 25 -6.98 1.83 -0.14
C ARG A 25 -5.66 1.13 -0.45
N ALA A 26 -5.39 -0.02 0.15
CA ALA A 26 -4.19 -0.80 -0.13
C ALA A 26 -4.14 -1.28 -1.58
N THR A 27 -5.28 -1.76 -2.12
CA THR A 27 -5.41 -2.19 -3.51
C THR A 27 -5.21 -1.05 -4.50
N GLU A 28 -5.79 0.12 -4.20
CA GLU A 28 -5.62 1.31 -5.00
C GLU A 28 -4.16 1.79 -5.00
N LEU A 29 -3.51 1.82 -3.82
CA LEU A 29 -2.10 2.17 -3.69
C LEU A 29 -1.20 1.22 -4.50
N ALA A 30 -1.45 -0.09 -4.43
CA ALA A 30 -0.70 -1.08 -5.21
C ALA A 30 -0.87 -0.85 -6.72
N THR A 31 -2.07 -0.50 -7.17
CA THR A 31 -2.36 -0.19 -8.57
C THR A 31 -1.59 1.06 -9.03
N ARG A 32 -1.59 2.12 -8.21
CA ARG A 32 -0.86 3.35 -8.49
C ARG A 32 0.66 3.11 -8.53
N LEU A 33 1.20 2.33 -7.59
CA LEU A 33 2.62 1.98 -7.58
C LEU A 33 3.04 1.21 -8.84
N ARG A 34 2.21 0.28 -9.33
CA ARG A 34 2.46 -0.42 -10.61
C ARG A 34 2.47 0.55 -11.80
N ALA A 35 1.57 1.52 -11.81
CA ALA A 35 1.54 2.55 -12.85
C ALA A 35 2.78 3.46 -12.81
N VAL A 36 3.29 3.78 -11.62
CA VAL A 36 4.58 4.48 -11.48
C VAL A 36 5.70 3.59 -11.97
N ALA A 37 5.78 2.32 -11.55
CA ALA A 37 6.84 1.41 -11.95
C ALA A 37 6.94 1.19 -13.47
N ALA A 38 5.81 1.28 -14.19
CA ALA A 38 5.77 1.21 -15.64
C ALA A 38 6.40 2.44 -16.33
N GLN A 39 6.46 3.59 -15.65
CA GLN A 39 7.02 4.84 -16.15
C GLN A 39 8.44 5.09 -15.62
N ASP A 40 8.64 4.85 -14.33
CA ASP A 40 9.86 5.06 -13.60
C ASP A 40 9.99 3.97 -12.51
N PRO A 41 10.73 2.88 -12.78
CA PRO A 41 10.90 1.78 -11.85
C PRO A 41 11.73 2.17 -10.62
N ASP A 42 12.67 3.12 -10.75
CA ASP A 42 13.52 3.56 -9.65
C ASP A 42 12.69 4.38 -8.64
N LEU A 43 11.86 5.31 -9.14
CA LEU A 43 10.93 6.06 -8.29
C LEU A 43 9.92 5.14 -7.60
N ALA A 44 9.41 4.12 -8.29
CA ALA A 44 8.50 3.16 -7.66
C ALA A 44 9.17 2.37 -6.53
N GLN A 45 10.45 2.02 -6.70
CA GLN A 45 11.23 1.36 -5.68
C GLN A 45 11.41 2.27 -4.45
N ASP A 46 11.79 3.53 -4.63
CA ASP A 46 11.94 4.51 -3.55
C ASP A 46 10.63 4.69 -2.75
N LEU A 47 9.49 4.73 -3.44
CA LEU A 47 8.18 4.84 -2.81
C LEU A 47 7.82 3.60 -1.97
N VAL A 48 8.13 2.40 -2.46
CA VAL A 48 7.90 1.15 -1.71
C VAL A 48 8.80 1.09 -0.47
N GLU A 49 10.08 1.45 -0.63
CA GLU A 49 11.04 1.51 0.47
C GLU A 49 10.60 2.51 1.56
N GLY A 50 10.19 3.71 1.16
CA GLY A 50 9.64 4.72 2.08
C GLY A 50 8.36 4.27 2.78
N LEU A 51 7.48 3.56 2.07
CA LEU A 51 6.26 2.99 2.65
C LEU A 51 6.59 1.95 3.72
N ILE A 52 7.54 1.06 3.48
CA ILE A 52 7.98 0.05 4.46
C ILE A 52 8.50 0.73 5.73
N VAL A 53 9.32 1.78 5.60
CA VAL A 53 9.82 2.54 6.76
C VAL A 53 8.70 3.23 7.53
N ALA A 54 7.72 3.82 6.84
CA ALA A 54 6.59 4.46 7.48
C ALA A 54 5.71 3.46 8.24
N LEU A 55 5.46 2.29 7.65
CA LEU A 55 4.68 1.22 8.27
C LEU A 55 5.42 0.60 9.46
N ASP A 56 6.73 0.36 9.35
CA ASP A 56 7.56 -0.11 10.47
C ASP A 56 7.43 0.81 11.69
N ARG A 57 7.54 2.13 11.47
CA ARG A 57 7.37 3.13 12.54
C ARG A 57 5.96 3.13 13.12
N ALA A 58 4.95 3.02 12.27
CA ALA A 58 3.55 2.98 12.71
C ALA A 58 3.23 1.71 13.52
N MET A 59 3.93 0.61 13.24
CA MET A 59 3.75 -0.68 13.91
C MET A 59 4.71 -0.89 15.09
N GLY A 60 5.56 0.07 15.42
CA GLY A 60 6.50 -0.04 16.54
C GLY A 60 7.70 -0.94 16.26
N GLY A 61 8.13 -1.07 15.00
CA GLY A 61 9.33 -1.80 14.61
C GLY A 61 9.11 -3.27 14.22
N THR A 62 7.86 -3.70 14.07
CA THR A 62 7.50 -5.12 13.88
C THR A 62 7.04 -5.47 12.47
N ILE A 63 7.12 -4.56 11.48
CA ILE A 63 6.57 -4.83 10.13
C ILE A 63 7.18 -6.09 9.49
N ARG A 64 8.45 -6.40 9.82
CA ARG A 64 9.16 -7.59 9.32
C ARG A 64 8.44 -8.90 9.66
N GLU A 65 7.71 -8.95 10.77
CA GLU A 65 6.93 -10.13 11.20
C GLU A 65 5.70 -10.37 10.32
N HIS A 66 5.32 -9.36 9.52
CA HIS A 66 4.13 -9.35 8.67
C HIS A 66 4.47 -9.34 7.17
N LEU A 67 5.75 -9.43 6.81
CA LEU A 67 6.21 -9.42 5.43
C LEU A 67 6.81 -10.77 5.06
N ASP A 68 6.54 -11.19 3.82
CA ASP A 68 7.08 -12.42 3.26
C ASP A 68 7.75 -12.18 1.91
N GLY A 69 8.64 -13.11 1.54
CA GLY A 69 9.24 -13.18 0.20
C GLY A 69 10.01 -11.91 -0.19
N PRO A 70 9.79 -11.35 -1.39
CA PRO A 70 10.52 -10.17 -1.87
C PRO A 70 10.35 -8.94 -0.98
N ALA A 71 9.17 -8.75 -0.37
CA ALA A 71 8.90 -7.60 0.48
C ALA A 71 9.73 -7.64 1.78
N LEU A 72 9.90 -8.84 2.36
CA LEU A 72 10.78 -9.05 3.51
C LEU A 72 12.24 -8.73 3.16
N GLY A 73 12.72 -9.17 2.00
CA GLY A 73 14.09 -8.87 1.55
C GLY A 73 14.35 -7.38 1.32
N VAL A 74 13.35 -6.64 0.84
CA VAL A 74 13.42 -5.17 0.76
C VAL A 74 13.42 -4.58 2.16
N ALA A 75 12.49 -4.97 3.03
CA ALA A 75 12.40 -4.47 4.40
C ALA A 75 13.69 -4.70 5.19
N ASP A 76 14.31 -5.87 5.06
CA ASP A 76 15.61 -6.13 5.66
C ASP A 76 16.65 -5.13 5.17
N ARG A 77 16.74 -4.87 3.86
CA ARG A 77 17.69 -3.90 3.31
C ARG A 77 17.46 -2.49 3.85
N VAL A 78 16.23 -1.97 3.80
CA VAL A 78 15.95 -0.57 4.17
C VAL A 78 15.97 -0.33 5.67
N LEU A 79 15.57 -1.33 6.46
CA LEU A 79 15.50 -1.22 7.93
C LEU A 79 16.78 -1.72 8.62
N GLN A 80 17.76 -2.25 7.88
CA GLN A 80 19.08 -2.63 8.40
C GLN A 80 20.01 -1.44 8.63
N VAL A 81 19.61 -0.21 8.27
CA VAL A 81 20.43 0.97 8.51
C VAL A 81 20.69 1.07 10.02
N PRO A 82 21.92 0.76 10.49
CA PRO A 82 22.28 1.08 11.85
C PRO A 82 22.23 2.60 11.96
N GLU A 83 21.78 3.12 13.09
CA GLU A 83 22.00 4.51 13.42
C GLU A 83 23.49 4.81 13.28
N GLN A 84 23.87 5.38 12.12
CA GLN A 84 25.21 5.88 11.90
C GLN A 84 25.29 7.17 12.71
N GLY A 85 25.78 7.00 13.94
CA GLY A 85 26.46 7.97 14.77
C GLY A 85 26.04 9.43 14.61
N ARG A 86 25.27 9.92 15.59
CA ARG A 86 25.48 11.27 16.07
C ARG A 86 25.22 11.39 17.55
#